data_AF-A0A352MER6-F1
#
_entry.id   AF-A0A352MER6-F1
#
_cell.length_a   1.000
_cell.length_b   1.000
_cell.length_c   1.000
_cell.angle_alpha   90.00
_cell.angle_beta   90.00
_cell.angle_gamma   90.00
#
_symmetry.space_group_name_H-M   'P 1'
#
loop_
_entity.id
_entity.type
_entity.pdbx_description
1 polymer ?
#
loop_
_entity_poly.entity_id
_entity_poly.type
_entity_poly.pdbx_seq_one_letter_code
_entity_poly.pdbx_strand_id
1 'polypeptide(L)'
;TFNESRSEQSVEPKNILIRNLNLKNGTNRLVAENTSGKPMYLNLVRKGIPLVSDLTIPQKGMSMQVEYVNMGMKPVDHRILVQGTDFMMVTRVKNITFSRIENIALTEMVPSGWEILNTRLFEADYGIKESSFDYRDIRDDRVNTYFSLNQGETKTFVLILNAAYKGEFYQPSVWCEAMYTENCYSGVPGNKVIVTGQ
;
A
#
# COMPACT_ATOMS: atom_id res chain seq x y z
N THR A 1 31.98 13.43 -4.93
CA THR A 1 32.52 12.30 -4.15
C THR A 1 31.40 11.43 -3.64
N PHE A 2 31.52 10.11 -3.78
CA PHE A 2 30.57 9.15 -3.23
C PHE A 2 31.33 8.05 -2.48
N ASN A 3 31.04 7.87 -1.18
CA ASN A 3 31.72 6.90 -0.31
C ASN A 3 33.25 6.91 -0.50
N GLU A 4 33.86 8.09 -0.37
CA GLU A 4 35.31 8.37 -0.51
C GLU A 4 35.86 8.30 -1.94
N SER A 5 35.11 7.75 -2.90
CA SER A 5 35.47 7.80 -4.32
C SER A 5 35.20 9.19 -4.90
N ARG A 6 36.26 9.91 -5.28
CA ARG A 6 36.17 11.17 -6.03
C ARG A 6 36.07 10.87 -7.52
N SER A 7 35.21 11.62 -8.19
CA SER A 7 35.08 11.60 -9.64
C SER A 7 34.80 13.01 -10.12
N GLU A 8 35.42 13.41 -11.20
CA GLU A 8 35.19 14.70 -11.85
C GLU A 8 34.64 14.45 -13.25
N GLN A 9 33.64 15.23 -13.64
CA GLN A 9 33.01 15.13 -14.95
C GLN A 9 32.59 16.53 -15.41
N SER A 10 32.80 16.79 -16.70
CA SER A 10 32.21 17.93 -17.39
C SER A 10 30.87 17.51 -17.98
N VAL A 11 29.84 18.32 -17.79
CA VAL A 11 28.52 18.12 -18.38
C VAL A 11 28.22 19.33 -19.26
N GLU A 12 28.10 19.08 -20.56
CA GLU A 12 27.74 20.12 -21.51
C GLU A 12 26.30 20.62 -21.30
N PRO A 13 25.98 21.88 -21.64
CA PRO A 13 24.63 22.40 -21.53
C PRO A 13 23.62 21.52 -22.29
N LYS A 14 22.44 21.32 -21.69
CA LYS A 14 21.34 20.48 -22.21
C LYS A 14 21.61 18.97 -22.25
N ASN A 15 22.76 18.50 -21.77
CA ASN A 15 23.01 17.07 -21.59
C ASN A 15 22.66 16.63 -20.18
N ILE A 16 22.09 15.43 -20.07
CA ILE A 16 21.78 14.77 -18.80
C ILE A 16 22.85 13.72 -18.54
N LEU A 17 23.47 13.81 -17.37
CA LEU A 17 24.38 12.78 -16.89
C LEU A 17 23.63 11.89 -15.89
N ILE A 18 23.53 10.60 -16.20
CA ILE A 18 22.94 9.60 -15.28
C ILE A 18 24.07 8.76 -14.71
N ARG A 19 24.06 8.58 -13.39
CA ARG A 19 25.04 7.74 -12.69
C ARG A 19 24.36 6.83 -11.68
N ASN A 20 24.65 5.54 -11.80
CA ASN A 20 24.31 4.56 -10.78
C ASN A 20 25.33 4.63 -9.64
N LEU A 21 24.84 4.75 -8.40
CA LEU A 21 25.68 4.77 -7.19
C LEU A 21 25.55 3.43 -6.48
N ASN A 22 26.65 2.69 -6.37
CA ASN A 22 26.67 1.39 -5.70
C ASN A 22 26.65 1.59 -4.18
N LEU A 23 25.48 1.42 -3.58
CA LEU A 23 25.30 1.56 -2.14
C LEU A 23 26.13 0.50 -1.39
N LYS A 24 26.79 0.92 -0.31
CA LYS A 24 27.37 0.02 0.69
C LYS A 24 26.36 -0.20 1.83
N ASN A 25 26.49 -1.30 2.56
CA ASN A 25 25.70 -1.51 3.77
C ASN A 25 25.99 -0.40 4.80
N GLY A 26 24.94 0.13 5.43
CA GLY A 26 25.03 1.23 6.39
C GLY A 26 24.97 2.62 5.75
N THR A 27 25.73 3.56 6.30
CA THR A 27 25.69 4.97 5.91
C THR A 27 26.41 5.22 4.60
N ASN A 28 25.73 5.86 3.66
CA ASN A 28 26.31 6.29 2.38
C ASN A 28 26.37 7.83 2.35
N ARG A 29 27.45 8.40 1.84
CA ARG A 29 27.64 9.86 1.75
C ARG A 29 27.92 10.29 0.32
N LEU A 30 27.06 11.17 -0.20
CA LEU A 30 27.23 11.86 -1.47
C LEU A 30 27.57 13.34 -1.22
N VAL A 31 28.65 13.81 -1.83
CA VAL A 31 29.00 15.23 -1.90
C VAL A 31 29.08 15.61 -3.37
N ALA A 32 28.28 16.60 -3.77
CA ALA A 32 28.29 17.18 -5.11
C ALA A 32 28.72 18.63 -5.02
N GLU A 33 29.68 19.02 -5.85
CA GLU A 33 30.23 20.37 -5.91
C GLU A 33 30.16 20.84 -7.36
N ASN A 34 29.60 22.03 -7.58
CA ASN A 34 29.56 22.66 -8.90
C ASN A 34 30.70 23.68 -8.98
N THR A 35 31.76 23.35 -9.70
CA THR A 35 32.91 24.22 -9.91
C THR A 35 32.77 25.13 -11.15
N SER A 36 31.63 25.06 -11.85
CA SER A 36 31.37 25.88 -13.03
C SER A 36 30.74 27.23 -12.66
N GLY A 37 30.87 28.22 -13.55
CA GLY A 37 30.18 29.50 -13.43
C GLY A 37 28.68 29.47 -13.80
N LYS A 38 28.09 28.29 -14.03
CA LYS A 38 26.69 28.12 -14.47
C LYS A 38 25.89 27.28 -13.46
N PRO A 39 24.57 27.49 -13.32
CA PRO A 39 23.73 26.65 -12.47
C PRO A 39 23.72 25.18 -12.92
N MET A 40 23.75 24.27 -11.94
CA MET A 40 23.63 22.82 -12.14
C MET A 40 22.49 22.30 -11.26
N TYR A 41 21.63 21.46 -11.83
CA TYR A 41 20.56 20.79 -11.11
C TYR A 41 20.93 19.33 -10.88
N LEU A 42 20.70 18.82 -9.67
CA LEU A 42 21.00 17.45 -9.30
C LEU A 42 19.76 16.79 -8.71
N ASN A 43 19.38 15.65 -9.29
CA ASN A 43 18.32 14.79 -8.76
C ASN A 43 18.95 13.52 -8.20
N LEU A 44 18.70 13.23 -6.91
CA LEU A 44 19.10 11.99 -6.27
C LEU A 44 17.87 11.10 -6.08
N VAL A 45 17.85 9.94 -6.74
CA VAL A 45 16.75 8.98 -6.64
C VAL A 45 17.26 7.71 -5.97
N ARG A 46 16.57 7.27 -4.91
CA ARG A 46 16.81 6.01 -4.21
C ARG A 46 15.56 5.14 -4.30
N LYS A 47 15.73 3.88 -4.71
CA LYS A 47 14.67 2.87 -4.74
C LYS A 47 15.11 1.66 -3.91
N GLY A 48 14.19 1.09 -3.14
CA GLY A 48 14.45 -0.10 -2.33
C GLY A 48 13.21 -0.54 -1.56
N ILE A 49 13.26 -1.75 -1.03
CA ILE A 49 12.25 -2.28 -0.12
C ILE A 49 12.78 -2.06 1.31
N PRO A 50 12.04 -1.36 2.19
CA PRO A 50 12.49 -1.14 3.56
C PRO A 50 12.51 -2.47 4.35
N LEU A 51 13.50 -2.63 5.24
CA LEU A 51 13.62 -3.80 6.12
C LEU A 51 12.62 -3.78 7.28
N VAL A 52 12.20 -2.59 7.70
CA VAL A 52 11.19 -2.37 8.74
C VAL A 52 10.10 -1.54 8.10
N SER A 53 8.86 -2.00 8.21
CA SER A 53 7.69 -1.22 7.79
C SER A 53 7.61 0.04 8.64
N ASP A 54 7.45 1.18 7.97
CA ASP A 54 7.05 2.39 8.67
C ASP A 54 5.64 2.15 9.22
N LEU A 55 5.51 2.17 10.55
CA LEU A 55 4.23 1.97 11.25
C LEU A 55 3.39 3.26 11.31
N THR A 56 3.89 4.35 10.73
CA THR A 56 3.10 5.56 10.55
C THR A 56 1.86 5.22 9.75
N ILE A 57 0.71 5.75 10.18
CA ILE A 57 -0.56 5.66 9.44
C ILE A 57 -0.64 6.94 8.58
N PRO A 58 -0.16 6.91 7.33
CA PRO A 58 -0.23 8.08 6.47
C PRO A 58 -1.69 8.38 6.14
N GLN A 59 -2.12 9.61 6.37
CA GLN A 59 -3.48 10.03 6.12
C GLN A 59 -3.51 11.50 5.70
N LYS A 60 -4.07 11.78 4.52
CA LYS A 60 -4.30 13.14 4.03
C LYS A 60 -5.44 13.15 3.03
N GLY A 61 -6.45 14.01 3.22
CA GLY A 61 -7.62 14.12 2.34
C GLY A 61 -8.62 12.96 2.40
N MET A 62 -8.17 11.75 2.73
CA MET A 62 -9.02 10.59 3.02
C MET A 62 -8.64 9.99 4.36
N SER A 63 -9.54 9.25 4.98
CA SER A 63 -9.25 8.37 6.13
C SER A 63 -9.70 6.95 5.82
N MET A 64 -8.92 5.97 6.25
CA MET A 64 -9.20 4.55 6.03
C MET A 64 -9.18 3.77 7.34
N GLN A 65 -10.14 2.88 7.49
CA GLN A 65 -10.21 1.92 8.58
C GLN A 65 -10.36 0.52 8.00
N VAL A 66 -9.57 -0.43 8.51
CA VAL A 66 -9.61 -1.84 8.10
C VAL A 66 -9.94 -2.67 9.35
N GLU A 67 -10.97 -3.50 9.24
CA GLU A 67 -11.42 -4.39 10.31
C GLU A 67 -11.43 -5.83 9.81
N TYR A 68 -11.16 -6.77 10.72
CA TYR A 68 -11.23 -8.19 10.44
C TYR A 68 -12.32 -8.82 11.28
N VAL A 69 -13.23 -9.52 10.62
CA VAL A 69 -14.37 -10.18 11.27
C VAL A 69 -14.52 -11.60 10.76
N ASN A 70 -15.07 -12.50 11.57
CA ASN A 70 -15.46 -13.82 11.09
C ASN A 70 -16.73 -13.74 10.23
N MET A 71 -17.14 -14.87 9.65
CA MET A 71 -18.36 -14.97 8.82
C MET A 71 -19.66 -14.65 9.58
N GLY A 72 -19.63 -14.57 10.92
CA GLY A 72 -20.72 -14.15 11.78
C GLY A 72 -20.59 -12.70 12.29
N MET A 73 -19.79 -11.87 11.62
CA MET A 73 -19.61 -10.43 11.92
C MET A 73 -19.01 -10.12 13.30
N LYS A 74 -18.34 -11.08 13.93
CA LYS A 74 -17.60 -10.86 15.18
C LYS A 74 -16.14 -10.54 14.88
N PRO A 75 -15.53 -9.55 15.57
CA PRO A 75 -14.11 -9.25 15.41
C PRO A 75 -13.23 -10.50 15.56
N VAL A 76 -12.23 -10.63 14.71
CA VAL A 76 -11.20 -11.67 14.79
C VAL A 76 -9.82 -11.03 14.83
N ASP A 77 -8.89 -11.63 15.58
CA ASP A 77 -7.49 -11.23 15.52
C ASP A 77 -6.85 -11.86 14.29
N HIS A 78 -6.72 -11.08 13.22
CA HIS A 78 -6.13 -11.55 11.96
C HIS A 78 -4.65 -11.88 12.06
N ARG A 79 -3.97 -11.46 13.14
CA ARG A 79 -2.53 -11.72 13.31
C ARG A 79 -2.25 -13.18 13.64
N ILE A 80 -3.24 -13.91 14.17
CA ILE A 80 -3.11 -15.32 14.56
C ILE A 80 -4.40 -16.04 14.18
N LEU A 81 -4.34 -16.82 13.11
CA LEU A 81 -5.49 -17.54 12.57
C LEU A 81 -5.21 -19.05 12.53
N VAL A 82 -6.24 -19.87 12.75
CA VAL A 82 -6.13 -21.32 12.55
C VAL A 82 -6.30 -21.63 11.06
N GLN A 83 -5.51 -22.57 10.53
CA GLN A 83 -5.64 -22.99 9.14
C GLN A 83 -7.08 -23.40 8.80
N GLY A 84 -7.59 -22.95 7.64
CA GLY A 84 -8.94 -23.19 7.16
C GLY A 84 -9.98 -22.23 7.72
N THR A 85 -9.59 -21.24 8.53
CA THR A 85 -10.52 -20.21 9.02
C THR A 85 -10.94 -19.29 7.89
N ASP A 86 -12.24 -19.21 7.64
CA ASP A 86 -12.86 -18.18 6.80
C ASP A 86 -13.13 -16.91 7.61
N PHE A 87 -12.76 -15.77 7.04
CA PHE A 87 -12.95 -14.46 7.65
C PHE A 87 -13.08 -13.39 6.57
N MET A 88 -13.45 -12.18 6.99
CA MET A 88 -13.64 -11.03 6.13
C MET A 88 -12.72 -9.89 6.55
N MET A 89 -12.16 -9.23 5.54
CA MET A 89 -11.50 -7.94 5.68
C MET A 89 -12.47 -6.85 5.20
N VAL A 90 -12.81 -5.93 6.08
CA VAL A 90 -13.79 -4.87 5.85
C VAL A 90 -13.09 -3.53 5.87
N THR A 91 -12.99 -2.91 4.69
CA THR A 91 -12.28 -1.66 4.50
C THR A 91 -13.27 -0.52 4.31
N ARG A 92 -13.18 0.50 5.18
CA ARG A 92 -13.97 1.73 5.10
C ARG A 92 -13.07 2.89 4.72
N VAL A 93 -13.40 3.56 3.63
CA VAL A 93 -12.69 4.74 3.15
C VAL A 93 -13.64 5.93 3.19
N LYS A 94 -13.23 6.99 3.87
CA LYS A 94 -14.00 8.23 4.03
C LYS A 94 -13.26 9.40 3.43
N ASN A 95 -13.99 10.24 2.71
CA ASN A 95 -13.51 11.54 2.26
C ASN A 95 -13.61 12.54 3.40
N ILE A 96 -12.48 13.11 3.80
CA ILE A 96 -12.39 14.11 4.88
C ILE A 96 -12.13 15.52 4.33
N THR A 97 -12.16 15.71 3.01
CA THR A 97 -12.09 17.03 2.35
C THR A 97 -13.47 17.66 2.19
N PHE A 98 -13.49 18.89 1.68
CA PHE A 98 -14.70 19.65 1.37
C PHE A 98 -15.14 19.53 -0.11
N SER A 99 -14.53 18.63 -0.89
CA SER A 99 -14.83 18.43 -2.31
C SER A 99 -14.97 16.95 -2.65
N ARG A 100 -15.61 16.64 -3.78
CA ARG A 100 -15.60 15.28 -4.32
C ARG A 100 -14.17 14.89 -4.72
N ILE A 101 -13.83 13.63 -4.48
CA ILE A 101 -12.59 13.00 -4.93
C ILE A 101 -12.96 11.92 -5.94
N GLU A 102 -12.31 11.94 -7.09
CA GLU A 102 -12.52 11.00 -8.19
C GLU A 102 -11.24 10.20 -8.45
N ASN A 103 -11.36 9.08 -9.17
CA ASN A 103 -10.24 8.24 -9.56
C ASN A 103 -9.43 7.74 -8.35
N ILE A 104 -10.12 7.23 -7.34
CA ILE A 104 -9.49 6.63 -6.16
C ILE A 104 -9.18 5.16 -6.47
N ALA A 105 -7.97 4.72 -6.12
CA ALA A 105 -7.56 3.33 -6.11
C ALA A 105 -7.33 2.86 -4.68
N LEU A 106 -8.06 1.83 -4.26
CA LEU A 106 -7.80 1.05 -3.04
C LEU A 106 -7.07 -0.24 -3.44
N THR A 107 -5.90 -0.45 -2.87
CA THR A 107 -5.09 -1.66 -3.03
C THR A 107 -5.03 -2.42 -1.71
N GLU A 108 -5.64 -3.59 -1.71
CA GLU A 108 -5.71 -4.51 -0.58
C GLU A 108 -4.88 -5.75 -0.90
N MET A 109 -3.63 -5.76 -0.44
CA MET A 109 -2.75 -6.92 -0.56
C MET A 109 -2.96 -7.89 0.61
N VAL A 110 -2.87 -9.19 0.33
CA VAL A 110 -2.95 -10.25 1.34
C VAL A 110 -1.60 -10.94 1.54
N PRO A 111 -1.26 -11.43 2.74
CA PRO A 111 -0.08 -12.26 2.94
C PRO A 111 -0.23 -13.60 2.20
N SER A 112 0.89 -14.23 1.81
CA SER A 112 0.90 -15.52 1.09
C SER A 112 0.25 -16.68 1.86
N GLY A 113 0.01 -16.54 3.17
CA GLY A 113 -0.70 -17.52 3.97
C GLY A 113 -2.23 -17.49 3.81
N TRP A 114 -2.76 -16.47 3.14
CA TRP A 114 -4.19 -16.26 2.94
C TRP A 114 -4.56 -16.42 1.46
N GLU A 115 -5.79 -16.88 1.21
CA GLU A 115 -6.38 -16.94 -0.12
C GLU A 115 -7.56 -15.99 -0.23
N ILE A 116 -7.64 -15.25 -1.35
CA ILE A 116 -8.78 -14.41 -1.69
C ILE A 116 -9.87 -15.31 -2.28
N LEU A 117 -11.01 -15.39 -1.60
CA LEU A 117 -12.15 -16.14 -2.09
C LEU A 117 -12.96 -15.27 -3.07
N ASN A 118 -13.22 -15.80 -4.26
CA ASN A 118 -13.98 -15.07 -5.28
C ASN A 118 -15.48 -15.04 -4.94
N THR A 119 -15.99 -13.85 -4.63
CA THR A 119 -17.38 -13.63 -4.24
C THR A 119 -18.37 -13.66 -5.41
N ARG A 120 -17.91 -13.69 -6.67
CA ARG A 120 -18.79 -13.72 -7.86
C ARG A 120 -19.68 -14.97 -7.94
N LEU A 121 -19.40 -16.02 -7.17
CA LEU A 121 -20.20 -17.24 -7.14
C LEU A 121 -21.24 -17.30 -6.02
N PHE A 122 -21.21 -16.38 -5.05
CA PHE A 122 -22.08 -16.45 -3.87
C PHE A 122 -22.66 -15.06 -3.58
N GLU A 123 -23.94 -14.86 -3.93
CA GLU A 123 -24.81 -13.85 -3.32
C GLU A 123 -25.06 -14.19 -1.84
N ALA A 124 -24.01 -14.37 -1.06
CA ALA A 124 -24.13 -14.63 0.35
C ALA A 124 -24.27 -13.28 1.07
N ASP A 125 -25.42 -13.11 1.71
CA ASP A 125 -25.73 -11.95 2.53
C ASP A 125 -24.95 -12.03 3.84
N TYR A 126 -23.70 -11.55 3.83
CA TYR A 126 -22.80 -11.55 4.99
C TYR A 126 -23.12 -10.43 6.00
N GLY A 127 -24.26 -9.75 5.87
CA GLY A 127 -24.69 -8.68 6.77
C GLY A 127 -23.94 -7.35 6.59
N ILE A 128 -23.00 -7.25 5.64
CA ILE A 128 -22.37 -5.99 5.22
C ILE A 128 -22.80 -5.69 3.79
N LYS A 129 -23.43 -4.53 3.60
CA LYS A 129 -23.71 -4.01 2.27
C LYS A 129 -22.46 -3.33 1.70
N GLU A 130 -21.86 -3.97 0.72
CA GLU A 130 -20.76 -3.36 -0.04
C GLU A 130 -21.21 -2.12 -0.80
N SER A 131 -20.36 -1.11 -0.84
CA SER A 131 -20.59 0.14 -1.59
C SER A 131 -20.32 -0.05 -3.08
N SER A 132 -20.97 0.74 -3.92
CA SER A 132 -20.70 0.73 -5.35
C SER A 132 -19.27 1.17 -5.67
N PHE A 133 -18.68 0.55 -6.67
CA PHE A 133 -17.37 0.87 -7.22
C PHE A 133 -17.44 0.90 -8.75
N ASP A 134 -16.49 1.57 -9.38
CA ASP A 134 -16.44 1.75 -10.83
C ASP A 134 -15.84 0.51 -11.50
N TYR A 135 -14.78 -0.05 -10.90
CA TYR A 135 -14.12 -1.27 -11.35
C TYR A 135 -13.42 -1.99 -10.21
N ARG A 136 -13.27 -3.31 -10.33
CA ARG A 136 -12.49 -4.12 -9.38
C ARG A 136 -11.69 -5.18 -10.12
N ASP A 137 -10.39 -5.18 -9.89
CA ASP A 137 -9.43 -6.17 -10.36
C ASP A 137 -9.05 -7.09 -9.20
N ILE A 138 -9.30 -8.40 -9.36
CA ILE A 138 -9.01 -9.42 -8.34
C ILE A 138 -7.88 -10.27 -8.87
N ARG A 139 -6.79 -10.34 -8.11
CA ARG A 139 -5.59 -11.13 -8.38
C ARG A 139 -5.36 -12.10 -7.21
N ASP A 140 -4.42 -13.01 -7.37
CA ASP A 140 -4.11 -14.00 -6.33
C ASP A 140 -3.56 -13.35 -5.04
N ASP A 141 -2.83 -12.24 -5.16
CA ASP A 141 -2.11 -11.59 -4.06
C ASP A 141 -2.73 -10.28 -3.59
N ARG A 142 -3.71 -9.74 -4.32
CA ARG A 142 -4.32 -8.43 -4.04
C ARG A 142 -5.65 -8.24 -4.73
N VAL A 143 -6.42 -7.31 -4.18
CA VAL A 143 -7.59 -6.72 -4.85
C VAL A 143 -7.38 -5.22 -5.03
N ASN A 144 -7.64 -4.73 -6.24
CA ASN A 144 -7.67 -3.30 -6.54
C ASN A 144 -9.12 -2.86 -6.79
N THR A 145 -9.63 -1.95 -5.97
CA THR A 145 -10.97 -1.38 -6.12
C THR A 145 -10.88 0.08 -6.53
N TYR A 146 -11.55 0.46 -7.61
CA TYR A 146 -11.55 1.81 -8.16
C TYR A 146 -12.91 2.46 -7.96
N PHE A 147 -12.93 3.68 -7.41
CA PHE A 147 -14.17 4.37 -7.07
C PHE A 147 -13.96 5.89 -6.94
N SER A 148 -15.07 6.59 -6.66
CA SER A 148 -15.09 8.00 -6.28
C SER A 148 -15.79 8.18 -4.93
N LEU A 149 -15.49 9.28 -4.24
CA LEU A 149 -16.11 9.68 -2.97
C LEU A 149 -16.60 11.12 -3.02
N ASN A 150 -17.89 11.33 -2.78
CA ASN A 150 -18.43 12.67 -2.52
C ASN A 150 -17.91 13.24 -1.19
N GLN A 151 -18.13 14.53 -0.97
CA GLN A 151 -17.75 15.20 0.27
C GLN A 151 -18.37 14.48 1.48
N GLY A 152 -17.53 14.08 2.44
CA GLY A 152 -17.97 13.38 3.67
C GLY A 152 -18.47 11.94 3.46
N GLU A 153 -18.53 11.45 2.21
CA GLU A 153 -18.98 10.09 1.90
C GLU A 153 -18.01 9.06 2.47
N THR A 154 -18.57 7.94 2.94
CA THR A 154 -17.82 6.75 3.33
C THR A 154 -18.27 5.58 2.47
N LYS A 155 -17.33 4.89 1.84
CA LYS A 155 -17.57 3.63 1.13
C LYS A 155 -16.94 2.47 1.90
N THR A 156 -17.66 1.35 1.88
CA THR A 156 -17.26 0.09 2.53
C THR A 156 -17.03 -0.97 1.46
N PHE A 157 -15.89 -1.65 1.52
CA PHE A 157 -15.51 -2.74 0.65
C PHE A 157 -15.18 -3.97 1.48
N VAL A 158 -15.50 -5.15 0.95
CA VAL A 158 -15.36 -6.41 1.68
C VAL A 158 -14.61 -7.43 0.84
N LEU A 159 -13.56 -8.00 1.43
CA LEU A 159 -12.88 -9.18 0.90
C LEU A 159 -13.15 -10.38 1.80
N ILE A 160 -13.48 -11.52 1.18
CA ILE A 160 -13.60 -12.80 1.89
C ILE A 160 -12.30 -13.55 1.70
N LEU A 161 -11.76 -14.03 2.82
CA LEU A 161 -10.42 -14.58 2.90
C LEU A 161 -10.45 -15.93 3.63
N ASN A 162 -9.58 -16.84 3.21
CA ASN A 162 -9.30 -18.08 3.93
C ASN A 162 -7.86 -18.10 4.43
N ALA A 163 -7.63 -18.52 5.67
CA ALA A 163 -6.28 -18.78 6.21
C ALA A 163 -5.77 -20.14 5.69
N ALA A 164 -5.30 -20.18 4.44
CA ALA A 164 -5.08 -21.42 3.69
C ALA A 164 -3.81 -22.19 4.07
N TYR A 165 -2.69 -21.50 4.36
CA TYR A 165 -1.37 -22.16 4.51
C TYR A 165 -0.75 -21.87 5.86
N LYS A 166 -0.33 -22.91 6.59
CA LYS A 166 0.38 -22.79 7.87
C LYS A 166 1.73 -22.09 7.68
N GLY A 167 2.08 -21.20 8.59
CA GLY A 167 3.37 -20.52 8.56
C GLY A 167 3.34 -19.13 9.16
N GLU A 168 4.49 -18.46 9.11
CA GLU A 168 4.62 -17.04 9.46
C GLU A 168 4.79 -16.22 8.19
N PHE A 169 3.95 -15.22 8.03
CA PHE A 169 3.91 -14.35 6.87
C PHE A 169 3.91 -12.89 7.27
N TYR A 170 4.14 -12.02 6.30
CA TYR A 170 4.02 -10.58 6.48
C TYR A 170 2.87 -10.08 5.61
N GLN A 171 1.84 -9.50 6.25
CA GLN A 171 0.77 -8.82 5.55
C GLN A 171 1.29 -7.46 5.05
N PRO A 172 1.22 -7.18 3.74
CA PRO A 172 1.59 -5.86 3.23
C PRO A 172 0.61 -4.76 3.69
N SER A 173 1.02 -3.50 3.56
CA SER A 173 0.14 -2.37 3.88
C SER A 173 -1.08 -2.33 2.96
N VAL A 174 -2.22 -1.95 3.52
CA VAL A 174 -3.40 -1.56 2.74
C VAL A 174 -3.25 -0.11 2.36
N TRP A 175 -3.42 0.21 1.09
CA TRP A 175 -3.17 1.57 0.56
C TRP A 175 -4.36 2.09 -0.22
N CYS A 176 -4.70 3.35 -0.02
CA CYS A 176 -5.76 4.04 -0.74
C CYS A 176 -5.27 5.41 -1.18
N GLU A 177 -5.40 5.75 -2.45
CA GLU A 177 -4.95 7.04 -2.99
C GLU A 177 -5.81 7.54 -4.14
N ALA A 178 -5.89 8.86 -4.29
CA ALA A 178 -6.43 9.46 -5.50
C ALA A 178 -5.35 9.53 -6.58
N MET A 179 -5.57 8.87 -7.72
CA MET A 179 -4.54 8.65 -8.75
C MET A 179 -4.01 9.94 -9.40
N TYR A 180 -4.84 11.00 -9.41
CA TYR A 180 -4.53 12.28 -10.07
C TYR A 180 -4.59 13.47 -9.12
N THR A 181 -4.83 13.24 -7.83
CA THR A 181 -4.86 14.31 -6.82
C THR A 181 -3.74 14.07 -5.82
N GLU A 182 -2.72 14.91 -5.89
CA GLU A 182 -1.64 14.89 -4.90
C GLU A 182 -2.19 15.05 -3.48
N ASN A 183 -1.46 14.57 -2.49
CA ASN A 183 -1.80 14.76 -1.08
C ASN A 183 -3.17 14.20 -0.66
N CYS A 184 -3.70 13.25 -1.42
CA CYS A 184 -4.96 12.58 -1.12
C CYS A 184 -4.74 11.06 -1.05
N TYR A 185 -4.47 10.57 0.17
CA TYR A 185 -4.14 9.17 0.43
C TYR A 185 -4.47 8.78 1.87
N SER A 186 -4.62 7.48 2.11
CA SER A 186 -4.67 6.87 3.42
C SER A 186 -4.05 5.48 3.37
N GLY A 187 -3.26 5.11 4.37
CA GLY A 187 -2.64 3.79 4.46
C GLY A 187 -2.79 3.18 5.84
N VAL A 188 -2.96 1.86 5.90
CA VAL A 188 -2.86 1.07 7.13
C VAL A 188 -1.60 0.22 7.03
N PRO A 189 -0.64 0.34 7.97
CA PRO A 189 0.60 -0.40 7.90
C PRO A 189 0.34 -1.90 8.02
N GLY A 190 1.15 -2.67 7.31
CA GLY A 190 1.13 -4.13 7.39
C GLY A 190 1.64 -4.65 8.73
N ASN A 191 1.42 -5.93 9.00
CA ASN A 191 1.87 -6.59 10.23
C ASN A 191 2.29 -8.04 9.97
N LYS A 192 3.05 -8.61 10.91
CA LYS A 192 3.29 -10.06 10.94
C LYS A 192 1.96 -10.79 11.17
N VAL A 193 1.78 -11.90 10.47
CA VAL A 193 0.62 -12.80 10.57
C VAL A 193 1.12 -14.23 10.72
N ILE A 194 0.44 -15.00 11.56
CA ILE A 194 0.74 -16.41 11.82
C ILE A 194 -0.51 -17.23 11.51
N VAL A 195 -0.36 -18.25 10.66
CA VAL A 195 -1.39 -19.26 10.44
C VAL A 195 -0.95 -20.53 11.16
N THR A 196 -1.66 -20.88 12.23
CA THR A 196 -1.35 -22.05 13.06
C THR A 196 -1.96 -23.31 12.47
N GLY A 197 -1.43 -24.46 12.90
CA GLY A 197 -2.14 -25.72 12.69
C GLY A 197 -3.45 -25.78 13.47
N GLN A 198 -4.36 -26.62 12.97
CA GLN A 198 -5.37 -27.26 13.81
C GLN A 198 -4.69 -28.14 14.86
#